data_AF-A0A938BDV9-F1
#
_entry.id   AF-A0A938BDV9-F1
#
_cell.length_a   1.000
_cell.length_b   1.000
_cell.length_c   1.000
_cell.angle_alpha   90.00
_cell.angle_beta   90.00
_cell.angle_gamma   90.00
#
_symmetry.space_group_name_H-M   'P 1'
#
loop_
_entity.id
_entity.type
_entity.pdbx_description
1 polymer ?
#
loop_
_entity_poly.entity_id
_entity_poly.type
_entity_poly.pdbx_seq_one_letter_code
_entity_poly.pdbx_strand_id
1 'polypeptide(L)'
;KEKGELGKLASEVEQLALGIRVARKTMQEEAQVRIKKEELWTESKLRDLVRARLGENALFVVSNREPYIHMIDEASARPVCTRPASGVVTAIDPILRACGGTWIAHGSGNADRKFVNSKNKLGVPPEDNRYILKRVWLSKEEEDGYYYGFSNEGLWPLCHITHTRPIFREFDWQIYKEVNQKFADSVLEELPAKNPFIFIQDYHFTLLGRMIKQKRPDATIALFWHIPWPNPEVFSICPYQEEILDGMLSCDLIGFHVQYHCNNFLDTANRLLESRVDTEKFSIVRFGKETFIRAFPISVDGHIDTVIETGQEEINNIKKEFDLENKIVALGVDRIDYTKGIIERILAIDRFLEKYPQYKNRFIFIQLAAPSRTHIKRYHDLMAEIDELIEKKNWKYSDWAWKPIIYLKRHFSPEEIMPYYTLADVCIVSSLHDGMNLVAKEYVASKRDSKGVLILSKFTGAARELTEAVLINPYSIEEFADSIKFAIEMPLEEKRKRMENMRSVITNNNVYRWAGNIITELVSLKKE
;
A
#
# COMPACT_ATOMS: atom_id res chain seq x y z
N LYS A 1 36.43 53.80 -2.16
CA LYS A 1 36.69 52.35 -2.02
C LYS A 1 35.62 51.62 -2.81
N GLU A 2 35.89 51.40 -4.10
CA GLU A 2 34.97 50.79 -5.06
C GLU A 2 34.77 49.31 -4.71
N LYS A 3 33.52 48.92 -4.47
CA LYS A 3 33.14 47.51 -4.53
C LYS A 3 33.11 47.12 -6.01
N GLY A 4 34.14 46.41 -6.48
CA GLY A 4 34.20 45.85 -7.84
C GLY A 4 33.06 44.87 -8.13
N GLU A 5 32.99 44.38 -9.37
CA GLU A 5 31.89 43.55 -9.93
C GLU A 5 31.38 42.41 -9.02
N LEU A 6 32.27 41.80 -8.22
CA LEU A 6 31.93 40.79 -7.21
C LEU A 6 30.98 41.29 -6.11
N GLY A 7 31.07 42.56 -5.72
CA GLY A 7 30.21 43.18 -4.71
C GLY A 7 28.80 43.52 -5.22
N LYS A 8 28.66 43.77 -6.53
CA LYS A 8 27.34 43.90 -7.19
C LYS A 8 26.65 42.56 -7.29
N LEU A 9 27.37 41.52 -7.73
CA LEU A 9 26.86 40.15 -7.82
C LEU A 9 26.38 39.63 -6.45
N ALA A 10 27.14 39.91 -5.38
CA ALA A 10 26.73 39.55 -4.02
C ALA A 10 25.45 40.25 -3.57
N SER A 11 25.27 41.54 -3.90
CA SER A 11 24.04 42.26 -3.55
C SER A 11 22.83 41.82 -4.38
N GLU A 12 23.03 41.44 -5.65
CA GLU A 12 21.98 40.89 -6.51
C GLU A 12 21.54 39.51 -6.00
N VAL A 13 22.48 38.65 -5.60
CA VAL A 13 22.17 37.35 -4.98
C VAL A 13 21.44 37.51 -3.64
N GLU A 14 21.81 38.49 -2.82
CA GLU A 14 21.10 38.80 -1.57
C GLU A 14 19.68 39.32 -1.82
N GLN A 15 19.47 40.19 -2.81
CA GLN A 15 18.14 40.67 -3.18
C GLN A 15 17.27 39.55 -3.77
N LEU A 16 17.85 38.67 -4.59
CA LEU A 16 17.15 37.51 -5.13
C LEU A 16 16.77 36.53 -4.01
N ALA A 17 17.67 36.29 -3.06
CA ALA A 17 17.40 35.46 -1.89
C ALA A 17 16.32 36.06 -0.97
N LEU A 18 16.30 37.39 -0.81
CA LEU A 18 15.25 38.11 -0.08
C LEU A 18 13.91 38.03 -0.82
N GLY A 19 13.91 38.24 -2.14
CA GLY A 19 12.73 38.09 -2.99
C GLY A 19 12.13 36.68 -2.93
N ILE A 20 12.99 35.65 -2.97
CA ILE A 20 12.58 34.25 -2.81
C ILE A 20 12.00 33.99 -1.40
N ARG A 21 12.58 34.57 -0.34
CA ARG A 21 12.03 34.42 1.03
C ARG A 21 10.67 35.09 1.17
N VAL A 22 10.50 36.30 0.61
CA VAL A 22 9.21 37.01 0.63
C VAL A 22 8.18 36.22 -0.17
N ALA A 23 8.52 35.77 -1.39
CA ALA A 23 7.63 34.94 -2.21
C ALA A 23 7.23 33.64 -1.50
N ARG A 24 8.18 32.95 -0.85
CA ARG A 24 7.89 31.77 -0.02
C ARG A 24 6.92 32.08 1.12
N LYS A 25 7.11 33.20 1.82
CA LYS A 25 6.25 33.60 2.93
C LYS A 25 4.82 33.93 2.44
N THR A 26 4.69 34.69 1.36
CA THR A 26 3.40 34.99 0.74
C THR A 26 2.68 33.74 0.27
N MET A 27 3.39 32.81 -0.38
CA MET A 27 2.83 31.52 -0.80
C MET A 27 2.37 30.66 0.41
N GLN A 28 3.09 30.71 1.53
CA GLN A 28 2.68 30.02 2.76
C GLN A 28 1.40 30.63 3.37
N GLU A 29 1.26 31.95 3.36
CA GLU A 29 0.07 32.65 3.84
C GLU A 29 -1.15 32.35 2.94
N GLU A 30 -0.98 32.35 1.62
CA GLU A 30 -2.04 31.98 0.66
C GLU A 30 -2.48 30.51 0.81
N ALA A 31 -1.53 29.59 1.02
CA ALA A 31 -1.81 28.19 1.30
C ALA A 31 -2.66 28.01 2.57
N GLN A 32 -2.36 28.76 3.64
CA GLN A 32 -3.15 28.71 4.88
C GLN A 32 -4.60 29.18 4.68
N VAL A 33 -4.84 30.16 3.81
CA VAL A 33 -6.20 30.64 3.49
C VAL A 33 -6.98 29.62 2.68
N ARG A 34 -6.35 28.91 1.73
CA ARG A 34 -7.01 27.87 0.91
C ARG A 34 -7.44 26.65 1.72
N ILE A 35 -6.63 26.22 2.69
CA ILE A 35 -6.97 25.09 3.58
C ILE A 35 -8.31 25.29 4.30
N LYS A 36 -8.73 26.55 4.56
CA LYS A 36 -10.00 26.88 5.21
C LYS A 36 -11.24 26.82 4.29
N LYS A 37 -11.10 26.69 2.97
CA LYS A 37 -12.19 26.98 2.01
C LYS A 37 -12.81 25.80 1.26
N GLU A 38 -12.28 24.58 1.35
CA GLU A 38 -12.82 23.40 0.65
C GLU A 38 -12.93 22.18 1.58
N GLU A 39 -14.06 21.46 1.57
CA GLU A 39 -14.28 20.26 2.40
C GLU A 39 -13.53 19.02 1.88
N LEU A 40 -13.42 18.88 0.55
CA LEU A 40 -12.77 17.73 -0.10
C LEU A 40 -11.23 17.81 0.00
N TRP A 41 -10.58 16.65 0.02
CA TRP A 41 -9.12 16.54 -0.01
C TRP A 41 -8.65 16.33 -1.44
N THR A 42 -7.71 17.15 -1.89
CA THR A 42 -7.15 17.14 -3.24
C THR A 42 -5.63 17.13 -3.20
N GLU A 43 -4.98 16.83 -4.33
CA GLU A 43 -3.54 16.93 -4.50
C GLU A 43 -3.01 18.31 -4.05
N SER A 44 -3.68 19.38 -4.49
CA SER A 44 -3.29 20.76 -4.18
C SER A 44 -3.41 21.08 -2.69
N LYS A 45 -4.50 20.64 -2.04
CA LYS A 45 -4.72 20.88 -0.60
C LYS A 45 -3.69 20.16 0.26
N LEU A 46 -3.35 18.91 -0.09
CA LEU A 46 -2.28 18.19 0.61
C LEU A 46 -0.94 18.90 0.44
N ARG A 47 -0.59 19.28 -0.79
CA ARG A 47 0.64 20.02 -1.08
C ARG A 47 0.72 21.31 -0.26
N ASP A 48 -0.36 22.07 -0.20
CA ASP A 48 -0.44 23.34 0.53
C ASP A 48 -0.28 23.11 2.04
N LEU A 49 -0.88 22.05 2.61
CA LEU A 49 -0.66 21.62 3.99
C LEU A 49 0.80 21.27 4.25
N VAL A 50 1.41 20.42 3.43
CA VAL A 50 2.79 19.97 3.61
C VAL A 50 3.76 21.14 3.54
N ARG A 51 3.59 22.05 2.57
CA ARG A 51 4.41 23.26 2.46
C ARG A 51 4.24 24.19 3.66
N ALA A 52 3.02 24.34 4.18
CA ALA A 52 2.75 25.19 5.33
C ALA A 52 3.29 24.61 6.65
N ARG A 53 3.32 23.27 6.80
CA ARG A 53 3.68 22.60 8.05
C ARG A 53 5.12 22.10 8.11
N LEU A 54 5.63 21.54 7.02
CA LEU A 54 6.94 20.90 6.92
C LEU A 54 7.93 21.74 6.10
N GLY A 55 7.43 22.58 5.20
CA GLY A 55 8.23 23.30 4.22
C GLY A 55 8.36 22.56 2.89
N GLU A 56 8.98 23.18 1.90
CA GLU A 56 9.20 22.57 0.58
C GLU A 56 10.25 21.45 0.65
N ASN A 57 9.98 20.32 -0.01
CA ASN A 57 10.88 19.16 -0.10
C ASN A 57 11.35 18.61 1.25
N ALA A 58 10.55 18.80 2.31
CA ALA A 58 10.87 18.38 3.66
C ALA A 58 10.33 16.98 4.04
N LEU A 59 9.67 16.30 3.10
CA LEU A 59 9.09 14.98 3.31
C LEU A 59 10.08 13.89 2.89
N PHE A 60 10.52 13.08 3.85
CA PHE A 60 11.39 11.92 3.63
C PHE A 60 10.60 10.65 3.88
N VAL A 61 10.32 9.87 2.83
CA VAL A 61 9.61 8.59 2.95
C VAL A 61 10.59 7.44 2.85
N VAL A 62 10.44 6.42 3.70
CA VAL A 62 11.29 5.23 3.66
C VAL A 62 10.41 3.99 3.53
N SER A 63 10.61 3.18 2.49
CA SER A 63 9.90 1.91 2.31
C SER A 63 10.79 0.87 1.66
N ASN A 64 10.50 -0.41 1.89
CA ASN A 64 11.30 -1.47 1.29
C ASN A 64 11.13 -1.47 -0.23
N ARG A 65 9.89 -1.37 -0.72
CA ARG A 65 9.60 -1.30 -2.15
C ARG A 65 9.78 0.11 -2.70
N GLU A 66 10.43 0.21 -3.85
CA GLU A 66 10.53 1.44 -4.64
C GLU A 66 9.32 1.62 -5.58
N PRO A 67 9.02 2.86 -6.01
CA PRO A 67 7.88 3.15 -6.89
C PRO A 67 8.11 2.84 -8.38
N TYR A 68 9.36 2.81 -8.84
CA TYR A 68 9.74 2.60 -10.23
C TYR A 68 10.95 1.65 -10.30
N ILE A 69 10.82 0.57 -11.06
CA ILE A 69 11.83 -0.47 -11.20
C ILE A 69 12.29 -0.51 -12.66
N HIS A 70 13.61 -0.47 -12.89
CA HIS A 70 14.20 -0.63 -14.21
C HIS A 70 14.65 -2.08 -14.39
N MET A 71 13.99 -2.78 -15.31
CA MET A 71 14.28 -4.17 -15.66
C MET A 71 14.78 -4.24 -17.10
N ILE A 72 15.75 -5.10 -17.39
CA ILE A 72 16.08 -5.47 -18.77
C ILE A 72 14.94 -6.33 -19.31
N ASP A 73 14.27 -5.84 -20.35
CA ASP A 73 13.30 -6.63 -21.09
C ASP A 73 14.01 -7.70 -21.93
N GLU A 74 13.61 -8.95 -21.77
CA GLU A 74 14.26 -10.10 -22.42
C GLU A 74 14.09 -10.07 -23.94
N ALA A 75 12.97 -9.54 -24.44
CA ALA A 75 12.67 -9.50 -25.87
C ALA A 75 13.46 -8.41 -26.61
N SER A 76 13.52 -7.20 -26.04
CA SER A 76 14.19 -6.05 -26.68
C SER A 76 15.63 -5.84 -26.23
N ALA A 77 16.09 -6.53 -25.18
CA ALA A 77 17.37 -6.31 -24.49
C ALA A 77 17.57 -4.85 -24.01
N ARG A 78 16.48 -4.08 -23.87
CA ARG A 78 16.51 -2.68 -23.41
C ARG A 78 15.94 -2.57 -22.00
N PRO A 79 16.42 -1.60 -21.19
CA PRO A 79 15.78 -1.33 -19.91
C PRO A 79 14.37 -0.77 -20.12
N VAL A 80 13.40 -1.32 -19.41
CA VAL A 80 12.03 -0.84 -19.31
C VAL A 80 11.77 -0.44 -17.87
N CYS A 81 11.18 0.75 -17.69
CA CYS A 81 10.73 1.22 -16.38
C CYS A 81 9.31 0.72 -16.12
N THR A 82 9.12 0.05 -15.00
CA THR A 82 7.84 -0.56 -14.60
C THR A 82 7.45 -0.12 -13.20
N ARG A 83 6.15 -0.02 -12.94
CA ARG A 83 5.61 0.23 -11.60
C ARG A 83 5.26 -1.11 -10.96
N PRO A 84 5.81 -1.45 -9.76
CA PRO A 84 5.50 -2.71 -9.12
C PRO A 84 4.09 -2.75 -8.54
N ALA A 85 3.45 -3.91 -8.57
CA ALA A 85 2.18 -4.15 -7.90
C ALA A 85 2.36 -4.11 -6.37
N SER A 86 2.11 -2.96 -5.75
CA SER A 86 2.28 -2.73 -4.32
C SER A 86 1.31 -1.69 -3.80
N GLY A 87 0.48 -2.04 -2.81
CA GLY A 87 -0.46 -1.10 -2.21
C GLY A 87 0.21 0.10 -1.53
N VAL A 88 1.41 -0.09 -0.97
CA VAL A 88 2.22 1.03 -0.43
C VAL A 88 2.63 1.98 -1.55
N VAL A 89 3.02 1.44 -2.72
CA VAL A 89 3.38 2.29 -3.87
C VAL A 89 2.17 3.04 -4.39
N THR A 90 1.03 2.36 -4.55
CA THR A 90 -0.25 2.97 -4.96
C THR A 90 -0.64 4.15 -4.06
N ALA A 91 -0.37 4.08 -2.76
CA ALA A 91 -0.74 5.14 -1.83
C ALA A 91 0.33 6.25 -1.71
N ILE A 92 1.62 5.91 -1.68
CA ILE A 92 2.69 6.89 -1.40
C ILE A 92 3.10 7.69 -2.64
N ASP A 93 3.08 7.10 -3.84
CA ASP A 93 3.48 7.79 -5.08
C ASP A 93 2.62 9.05 -5.35
N PRO A 94 1.27 9.03 -5.25
CA PRO A 94 0.46 10.24 -5.37
C PRO A 94 0.81 11.34 -4.36
N ILE A 95 1.17 10.97 -3.12
CA ILE A 95 1.54 11.91 -2.06
C ILE A 95 2.84 12.64 -2.41
N LEU A 96 3.86 11.91 -2.86
CA LEU A 96 5.15 12.50 -3.21
C LEU A 96 5.10 13.24 -4.55
N ARG A 97 4.29 12.78 -5.52
CA ARG A 97 3.98 13.54 -6.74
C ARG A 97 3.36 14.90 -6.39
N ALA A 98 2.47 14.95 -5.39
CA ALA A 98 1.83 16.17 -4.92
C ALA A 98 2.80 17.12 -4.20
N CYS A 99 3.60 16.57 -3.28
CA CYS A 99 4.33 17.35 -2.28
C CYS A 99 5.80 17.60 -2.61
N GLY A 100 6.37 16.80 -3.52
CA GLY A 100 7.82 16.66 -3.64
C GLY A 100 8.43 15.94 -2.42
N GLY A 101 9.76 15.89 -2.37
CA GLY A 101 10.52 15.24 -1.29
C GLY A 101 11.43 14.13 -1.78
N THR A 102 11.87 13.29 -0.85
CA THR A 102 12.79 12.18 -1.12
C THR A 102 12.20 10.86 -0.64
N TRP A 103 12.12 9.89 -1.54
CA TRP A 103 11.76 8.52 -1.25
C TRP A 103 13.03 7.66 -1.19
N ILE A 104 13.34 7.08 -0.05
CA ILE A 104 14.44 6.14 0.15
C ILE A 104 13.88 4.71 0.09
N ALA A 105 14.36 3.88 -0.85
CA ALA A 105 13.87 2.51 -1.02
C ALA A 105 14.94 1.54 -1.55
N HIS A 106 14.70 0.23 -1.45
CA HIS A 106 15.59 -0.78 -2.02
C HIS A 106 15.49 -0.77 -3.56
N GLY A 107 16.63 -0.58 -4.25
CA GLY A 107 16.73 -0.69 -5.70
C GLY A 107 16.82 -2.16 -6.12
N SER A 108 15.70 -2.70 -6.59
CA SER A 108 15.49 -4.14 -6.82
C SER A 108 15.62 -4.56 -8.29
N GLY A 109 15.61 -3.60 -9.21
CA GLY A 109 15.70 -3.85 -10.65
C GLY A 109 17.12 -4.17 -11.11
N ASN A 110 17.24 -5.14 -12.02
CA ASN A 110 18.53 -5.54 -12.57
C ASN A 110 19.23 -4.45 -13.43
N ALA A 111 18.49 -3.42 -13.85
CA ALA A 111 19.04 -2.27 -14.58
C ALA A 111 19.14 -1.00 -13.73
N ASP A 112 18.65 -0.99 -12.49
CA ASP A 112 18.47 0.22 -11.67
C ASP A 112 19.73 1.04 -11.47
N ARG A 113 20.88 0.37 -11.32
CA ARG A 113 22.18 1.03 -11.13
C ARG A 113 22.58 1.92 -12.30
N LYS A 114 22.03 1.70 -13.50
CA LYS A 114 22.33 2.51 -14.70
C LYS A 114 21.58 3.84 -14.73
N PHE A 115 20.53 3.99 -13.91
CA PHE A 115 19.62 5.14 -13.93
C PHE A 115 19.82 6.11 -12.77
N VAL A 116 20.81 5.84 -11.90
CA VAL A 116 21.09 6.71 -10.76
C VAL A 116 22.34 7.54 -10.97
N ASN A 117 22.41 8.69 -10.30
CA ASN A 117 23.65 9.46 -10.20
C ASN A 117 24.64 8.85 -9.19
N SER A 118 25.80 9.50 -9.00
CA SER A 118 26.85 9.06 -8.06
C SER A 118 26.42 8.97 -6.59
N LYS A 119 25.26 9.54 -6.23
CA LYS A 119 24.66 9.45 -4.89
C LYS A 119 23.49 8.47 -4.82
N ASN A 120 23.34 7.60 -5.82
CA ASN A 120 22.26 6.63 -5.95
C ASN A 120 20.86 7.26 -6.07
N LYS A 121 20.75 8.47 -6.66
CA LYS A 121 19.49 9.19 -6.80
C LYS A 121 19.01 9.29 -8.24
N LEU A 122 17.69 9.30 -8.41
CA LEU A 122 16.98 9.48 -9.67
C LEU A 122 15.78 10.42 -9.45
N GLY A 123 15.49 11.30 -10.41
CA GLY A 123 14.24 12.07 -10.44
C GLY A 123 13.09 11.18 -10.93
N VAL A 124 11.95 11.24 -10.27
CA VAL A 124 10.76 10.45 -10.60
C VAL A 124 9.49 11.28 -10.37
N PRO A 125 8.36 10.99 -11.05
CA PRO A 125 8.18 10.03 -12.14
C PRO A 125 9.06 10.35 -13.38
N PRO A 126 9.38 9.38 -14.25
CA PRO A 126 10.26 9.60 -15.40
C PRO A 126 9.79 10.70 -16.36
N GLU A 127 8.49 11.00 -16.38
CA GLU A 127 7.89 11.96 -17.31
C GLU A 127 8.21 13.41 -16.93
N ASP A 128 8.29 13.74 -15.63
CA ASP A 128 8.39 15.13 -15.16
C ASP A 128 9.20 15.36 -13.86
N ASN A 129 9.83 14.32 -13.29
CA ASN A 129 10.77 14.42 -12.17
C ASN A 129 10.24 15.17 -10.92
N ARG A 130 9.00 14.93 -10.50
CA ARG A 130 8.36 15.64 -9.36
C ARG A 130 9.04 15.46 -8.00
N TYR A 131 9.72 14.34 -7.75
CA TYR A 131 10.38 14.04 -6.49
C TYR A 131 11.64 13.17 -6.71
N ILE A 132 12.41 12.94 -5.64
CA ILE A 132 13.67 12.21 -5.70
C ILE A 132 13.47 10.79 -5.18
N LEU A 133 13.92 9.79 -5.93
CA LEU A 133 14.10 8.41 -5.45
C LEU A 133 15.59 8.18 -5.14
N LYS A 134 15.92 7.84 -3.89
CA LYS A 134 17.24 7.37 -3.45
C LYS A 134 17.19 5.86 -3.27
N ARG A 135 18.05 5.15 -4.01
CA ARG A 135 18.13 3.68 -3.94
C ARG A 135 19.18 3.24 -2.92
N VAL A 136 18.76 2.35 -2.02
CA VAL A 136 19.62 1.55 -1.16
C VAL A 136 19.85 0.22 -1.86
N TRP A 137 21.10 -0.23 -1.90
CA TRP A 137 21.45 -1.49 -2.56
C TRP A 137 21.62 -2.59 -1.54
N LEU A 138 20.95 -3.72 -1.75
CA LEU A 138 21.16 -4.90 -0.94
C LEU A 138 21.97 -5.95 -1.70
N SER A 139 22.83 -6.67 -0.98
CA SER A 139 23.46 -7.90 -1.46
C SER A 139 22.42 -9.02 -1.53
N LYS A 140 22.78 -10.12 -2.18
CA LYS A 140 21.88 -11.28 -2.25
C LYS A 140 21.62 -11.89 -0.87
N GLU A 141 22.66 -11.97 -0.04
CA GLU A 141 22.57 -12.44 1.34
C GLU A 141 21.70 -11.53 2.22
N GLU A 142 21.84 -10.20 2.05
CA GLU A 142 20.97 -9.23 2.73
C GLU A 142 19.51 -9.41 2.28
N GLU A 143 19.24 -9.58 0.98
CA GLU A 143 17.88 -9.82 0.47
C GLU A 143 17.28 -11.13 1.02
N ASP A 144 18.08 -12.20 1.05
CA ASP A 144 17.65 -13.51 1.51
C ASP A 144 17.35 -13.52 3.01
N GLY A 145 18.22 -12.96 3.85
CA GLY A 145 18.02 -12.92 5.30
C GLY A 145 16.95 -11.91 5.75
N TYR A 146 16.98 -10.67 5.25
CA TYR A 146 16.07 -9.62 5.70
C TYR A 146 14.70 -9.67 5.02
N TYR A 147 14.65 -9.79 3.69
CA TYR A 147 13.40 -9.67 2.94
C TYR A 147 12.68 -11.01 2.84
N TYR A 148 13.33 -12.05 2.32
CA TYR A 148 12.69 -13.36 2.21
C TYR A 148 12.55 -14.02 3.59
N GLY A 149 13.61 -14.04 4.40
CA GLY A 149 13.64 -14.62 5.74
C GLY A 149 12.79 -13.84 6.75
N PHE A 150 13.40 -12.90 7.48
CA PHE A 150 12.76 -12.29 8.65
C PHE A 150 11.44 -11.59 8.33
N SER A 151 11.41 -10.79 7.25
CA SER A 151 10.22 -10.01 6.91
C SER A 151 9.07 -10.89 6.42
N ASN A 152 9.31 -11.81 5.47
CA ASN A 152 8.23 -12.51 4.76
C ASN A 152 7.99 -13.97 5.22
N GLU A 153 8.96 -14.64 5.83
CA GLU A 153 8.76 -15.92 6.53
C GLU A 153 8.54 -15.74 8.04
N GLY A 154 9.03 -14.64 8.64
CA GLY A 154 8.82 -14.32 10.06
C GLY A 154 7.62 -13.40 10.31
N LEU A 155 7.79 -12.09 10.08
CA LEU A 155 6.81 -11.06 10.47
C LEU A 155 5.49 -11.14 9.68
N TRP A 156 5.54 -11.43 8.37
CA TRP A 156 4.33 -11.51 7.55
C TRP A 156 3.34 -12.57 8.06
N PRO A 157 3.70 -13.86 8.20
CA PRO A 157 2.80 -14.87 8.77
C PRO A 157 2.50 -14.66 10.26
N LEU A 158 3.42 -14.05 11.04
CA LEU A 158 3.14 -13.69 12.44
C LEU A 158 1.95 -12.73 12.53
N CYS A 159 1.91 -11.73 11.67
CA CYS A 159 0.90 -10.68 11.70
C CYS A 159 -0.38 -11.06 10.94
N HIS A 160 -0.27 -11.95 9.94
CA HIS A 160 -1.41 -12.50 9.22
C HIS A 160 -1.77 -13.89 9.76
N ILE A 161 -2.74 -13.93 10.67
CA ILE A 161 -3.29 -15.16 11.28
C ILE A 161 -4.03 -16.04 10.25
N THR A 162 -3.32 -16.62 9.29
CA THR A 162 -3.85 -17.44 8.17
C THR A 162 -3.24 -18.85 8.17
N HIS A 163 -2.99 -19.39 9.36
CA HIS A 163 -2.48 -20.75 9.61
C HIS A 163 -1.14 -21.11 8.95
N THR A 164 -0.42 -20.14 8.40
CA THR A 164 0.99 -20.30 8.00
C THR A 164 1.85 -19.96 9.20
N ARG A 165 2.71 -20.89 9.64
CA ARG A 165 3.56 -20.69 10.81
C ARG A 165 4.71 -19.74 10.47
N PRO A 166 4.99 -18.74 11.32
CA PRO A 166 6.18 -17.92 11.15
C PRO A 166 7.44 -18.73 11.45
N ILE A 167 8.53 -18.38 10.76
CA ILE A 167 9.85 -18.98 10.93
C ILE A 167 10.81 -17.88 11.39
N PHE A 168 11.45 -18.10 12.53
CA PHE A 168 12.46 -17.20 13.07
C PHE A 168 13.81 -17.90 13.09
N ARG A 169 14.80 -17.28 12.44
CA ARG A 169 16.18 -17.72 12.41
C ARG A 169 17.04 -16.58 12.92
N GLU A 170 17.99 -16.89 13.81
CA GLU A 170 18.90 -15.89 14.39
C GLU A 170 19.70 -15.16 13.32
N PHE A 171 20.16 -15.90 12.31
CA PHE A 171 20.87 -15.33 11.17
C PHE A 171 20.03 -14.25 10.47
N ASP A 172 18.78 -14.55 10.12
CA ASP A 172 17.87 -13.60 9.46
C ASP A 172 17.61 -12.35 10.32
N TRP A 173 17.54 -12.52 11.65
CA TRP A 173 17.39 -11.39 12.57
C TRP A 173 18.60 -10.45 12.55
N GLN A 174 19.82 -10.99 12.55
CA GLN A 174 21.02 -10.17 12.45
C GLN A 174 21.07 -9.42 11.12
N ILE A 175 20.77 -10.10 10.00
CA ILE A 175 20.66 -9.45 8.68
C ILE A 175 19.56 -8.37 8.68
N TYR A 176 18.41 -8.62 9.32
CA TYR A 176 17.34 -7.63 9.43
C TYR A 176 17.79 -6.36 10.16
N LYS A 177 18.59 -6.49 11.23
CA LYS A 177 19.21 -5.37 11.93
C LYS A 177 20.22 -4.62 11.06
N GLU A 178 21.09 -5.34 10.38
CA GLU A 178 22.10 -4.76 9.47
C GLU A 178 21.44 -3.95 8.34
N VAL A 179 20.39 -4.50 7.72
CA VAL A 179 19.65 -3.79 6.67
C VAL A 179 18.94 -2.57 7.24
N ASN A 180 18.30 -2.66 8.42
CA ASN A 180 17.71 -1.48 9.07
C ASN A 180 18.77 -0.39 9.34
N GLN A 181 19.97 -0.78 9.76
CA GLN A 181 21.09 0.15 10.00
C GLN A 181 21.55 0.81 8.68
N LYS A 182 21.68 0.02 7.61
CA LYS A 182 22.04 0.52 6.28
C LYS A 182 21.04 1.52 5.72
N PHE A 183 19.74 1.27 5.94
CA PHE A 183 18.69 2.24 5.63
C PHE A 183 18.78 3.48 6.52
N ALA A 184 19.05 3.33 7.82
CA ALA A 184 19.23 4.46 8.74
C ALA A 184 20.35 5.39 8.25
N ASP A 185 21.51 4.83 7.89
CA ASP A 185 22.65 5.59 7.39
C ASP A 185 22.33 6.32 6.07
N SER A 186 21.66 5.63 5.13
CA SER A 186 21.19 6.26 3.88
C SER A 186 20.22 7.41 4.12
N VAL A 187 19.31 7.27 5.09
CA VAL A 187 18.35 8.34 5.45
C VAL A 187 19.10 9.53 6.05
N LEU A 188 20.03 9.30 6.98
CA LEU A 188 20.78 10.34 7.69
C LEU A 188 21.58 11.25 6.74
N GLU A 189 22.10 10.71 5.64
CA GLU A 189 22.78 11.49 4.58
C GLU A 189 21.87 12.50 3.87
N GLU A 190 20.55 12.27 3.90
CA GLU A 190 19.56 13.10 3.20
C GLU A 190 18.93 14.17 4.09
N LEU A 191 19.03 14.01 5.41
CA LEU A 191 18.26 14.83 6.33
C LEU A 191 18.75 16.29 6.35
N PRO A 192 17.84 17.27 6.36
CA PRO A 192 18.20 18.67 6.57
C PRO A 192 18.78 18.91 7.97
N ALA A 193 19.39 20.08 8.13
CA ALA A 193 20.10 20.47 9.35
C ALA A 193 19.23 20.52 10.61
N LYS A 194 17.92 20.79 10.50
CA LYS A 194 17.02 20.90 11.66
C LYS A 194 15.65 20.30 11.38
N ASN A 195 15.10 19.61 12.38
CA ASN A 195 13.70 19.17 12.47
C ASN A 195 13.19 18.38 11.24
N PRO A 196 13.92 17.38 10.73
CA PRO A 196 13.48 16.59 9.57
C PRO A 196 12.21 15.81 9.90
N PHE A 197 11.36 15.61 8.90
CA PHE A 197 10.18 14.76 9.00
C PHE A 197 10.40 13.48 8.20
N ILE A 198 10.34 12.34 8.88
CA ILE A 198 10.64 11.03 8.32
C ILE A 198 9.40 10.16 8.46
N PHE A 199 8.97 9.59 7.35
CA PHE A 199 7.79 8.75 7.27
C PHE A 199 8.17 7.33 6.86
N ILE A 200 8.35 6.48 7.87
CA ILE A 200 8.74 5.08 7.71
C ILE A 200 7.51 4.24 7.37
N GLN A 201 7.64 3.39 6.36
CA GLN A 201 6.59 2.50 5.90
C GLN A 201 6.93 1.05 6.26
N ASP A 202 6.03 0.47 7.06
CA ASP A 202 5.75 -0.95 7.15
C ASP A 202 6.72 -1.82 7.96
N TYR A 203 6.35 -3.09 8.10
CA TYR A 203 6.98 -4.12 8.94
C TYR A 203 8.45 -4.43 8.62
N HIS A 204 8.97 -3.96 7.50
CA HIS A 204 10.36 -4.12 7.14
C HIS A 204 11.31 -3.27 8.02
N PHE A 205 10.78 -2.22 8.66
CA PHE A 205 11.60 -1.22 9.35
C PHE A 205 11.18 -0.98 10.79
N THR A 206 11.07 -2.05 11.58
CA THR A 206 10.71 -1.95 13.01
C THR A 206 11.78 -1.25 13.84
N LEU A 207 13.05 -1.29 13.43
CA LEU A 207 14.18 -0.76 14.20
C LEU A 207 14.69 0.60 13.70
N LEU A 208 14.35 0.94 12.47
CA LEU A 208 14.86 2.11 11.75
C LEU A 208 14.65 3.42 12.53
N GLY A 209 13.48 3.60 13.13
CA GLY A 209 13.18 4.81 13.93
C GLY A 209 14.20 5.02 15.05
N ARG A 210 14.60 3.95 15.74
CA ARG A 210 15.49 4.01 16.90
C ARG A 210 16.91 4.33 16.46
N MET A 211 17.36 3.67 15.40
CA MET A 211 18.68 3.90 14.80
C MET A 211 18.84 5.35 14.29
N ILE A 212 17.78 5.94 13.73
CA ILE A 212 17.79 7.35 13.32
C ILE A 212 17.82 8.26 14.54
N LYS A 213 16.93 8.06 15.53
CA LYS A 213 16.83 8.93 16.72
C LYS A 213 18.12 8.95 17.56
N GLN A 214 18.91 7.87 17.55
CA GLN A 214 20.22 7.83 18.19
C GLN A 214 21.18 8.90 17.65
N LYS A 215 21.14 9.19 16.34
CA LYS A 215 21.98 10.22 15.70
C LYS A 215 21.26 11.56 15.50
N ARG A 216 19.93 11.55 15.42
CA ARG A 216 19.06 12.72 15.21
C ARG A 216 17.87 12.72 16.16
N PRO A 217 18.08 13.04 17.46
CA PRO A 217 16.98 13.12 18.43
C PRO A 217 15.91 14.15 18.05
N ASP A 218 16.28 15.18 17.28
CA ASP A 218 15.42 16.25 16.76
C ASP A 218 14.52 15.81 15.59
N ALA A 219 14.80 14.66 14.98
CA ALA A 219 13.99 14.14 13.88
C ALA A 219 12.57 13.83 14.35
N THR A 220 11.58 14.06 13.52
CA THR A 220 10.20 13.64 13.77
C THR A 220 9.89 12.45 12.90
N ILE A 221 9.53 11.34 13.53
CA ILE A 221 9.43 10.05 12.88
C ILE A 221 8.02 9.50 13.07
N ALA A 222 7.37 9.22 11.97
CA ALA A 222 6.16 8.43 11.95
C ALA A 222 6.43 7.08 11.32
N LEU A 223 5.95 6.02 11.96
CA LEU A 223 5.90 4.69 11.37
C LEU A 223 4.44 4.41 11.00
N PHE A 224 4.18 4.00 9.77
CA PHE A 224 2.87 3.48 9.39
C PHE A 224 2.95 1.98 9.09
N TRP A 225 2.13 1.20 9.80
CA TRP A 225 2.06 -0.24 9.72
C TRP A 225 0.92 -0.67 8.78
N HIS A 226 1.26 -1.24 7.61
CA HIS A 226 0.28 -1.50 6.54
C HIS A 226 -0.35 -2.90 6.61
N ILE A 227 0.24 -3.81 7.37
CA ILE A 227 -0.32 -5.14 7.59
C ILE A 227 -1.19 -5.15 8.86
N PRO A 228 -1.94 -6.22 9.16
CA PRO A 228 -2.62 -6.32 10.45
C PRO A 228 -1.63 -6.28 11.62
N TRP A 229 -2.08 -5.84 12.80
CA TRP A 229 -1.35 -6.08 14.04
C TRP A 229 -2.03 -7.24 14.80
N PRO A 230 -1.30 -8.33 15.11
CA PRO A 230 -1.88 -9.49 15.78
C PRO A 230 -2.20 -9.19 17.25
N ASN A 231 -2.95 -10.07 17.91
CA ASN A 231 -3.15 -9.96 19.35
C ASN A 231 -1.83 -10.27 20.12
N PRO A 232 -1.76 -9.92 21.42
CA PRO A 232 -0.53 -10.09 22.20
C PRO A 232 -0.05 -11.56 22.27
N GLU A 233 -0.97 -12.53 22.34
CA GLU A 233 -0.64 -13.96 22.40
C GLU A 233 0.08 -14.41 21.13
N VAL A 234 -0.44 -14.04 19.96
CA VAL A 234 0.19 -14.38 18.69
C VAL A 234 1.51 -13.65 18.54
N PHE A 235 1.59 -12.35 18.88
CA PHE A 235 2.85 -11.62 18.78
C PHE A 235 3.96 -12.21 19.66
N SER A 236 3.60 -12.73 20.85
CA SER A 236 4.56 -13.26 21.83
C SER A 236 5.36 -14.49 21.38
N ILE A 237 5.00 -15.10 20.24
CA ILE A 237 5.80 -16.20 19.67
C ILE A 237 7.07 -15.69 18.98
N CYS A 238 7.19 -14.38 18.71
CA CYS A 238 8.38 -13.79 18.13
C CYS A 238 9.47 -13.64 19.21
N PRO A 239 10.66 -14.25 19.03
CA PRO A 239 11.72 -14.18 20.05
C PRO A 239 12.33 -12.78 20.20
N TYR A 240 12.18 -11.90 19.21
CA TYR A 240 12.76 -10.54 19.18
C TYR A 240 11.74 -9.45 19.52
N GLN A 241 10.66 -9.82 20.19
CA GLN A 241 9.53 -8.93 20.52
C GLN A 241 9.96 -7.61 21.19
N GLU A 242 10.89 -7.65 22.14
CA GLU A 242 11.30 -6.47 22.89
C GLU A 242 12.08 -5.49 22.01
N GLU A 243 13.06 -5.98 21.24
CA GLU A 243 13.83 -5.15 20.30
C GLU A 243 12.93 -4.50 19.25
N ILE A 244 11.97 -5.25 18.71
CA ILE A 244 10.98 -4.75 17.73
C ILE A 244 10.13 -3.64 18.35
N LEU A 245 9.52 -3.89 19.52
CA LEU A 245 8.63 -2.93 20.15
C LEU A 245 9.38 -1.67 20.59
N ASP A 246 10.58 -1.80 21.18
CA ASP A 246 11.43 -0.65 21.50
C ASP A 246 11.84 0.13 20.24
N GLY A 247 12.11 -0.58 19.14
CA GLY A 247 12.37 0.01 17.84
C GLY A 247 11.20 0.87 17.36
N MET A 248 9.98 0.33 17.41
CA MET A 248 8.77 1.03 16.99
C MET A 248 8.43 2.20 17.93
N LEU A 249 8.50 2.00 19.26
CA LEU A 249 8.25 3.01 20.30
C LEU A 249 9.32 4.12 20.36
N SER A 250 10.34 4.05 19.52
CA SER A 250 11.22 5.19 19.28
C SER A 250 10.65 6.20 18.27
N CYS A 251 9.55 5.88 17.59
CA CYS A 251 8.83 6.80 16.71
C CYS A 251 7.94 7.76 17.54
N ASP A 252 7.62 8.93 16.98
CA ASP A 252 6.74 9.90 17.65
C ASP A 252 5.26 9.54 17.42
N LEU A 253 4.94 8.97 16.26
CA LEU A 253 3.62 8.42 15.91
C LEU A 253 3.77 7.03 15.28
N ILE A 254 2.91 6.10 15.69
CA ILE A 254 2.68 4.82 15.00
C ILE A 254 1.24 4.81 14.48
N GLY A 255 1.10 4.74 13.17
CA GLY A 255 -0.18 4.64 12.48
C GLY A 255 -0.53 3.20 12.11
N PHE A 256 -1.80 2.83 12.28
CA PHE A 256 -2.37 1.57 11.80
C PHE A 256 -3.59 1.84 10.92
N HIS A 257 -4.07 0.84 10.17
CA HIS A 257 -5.26 1.01 9.34
C HIS A 257 -6.57 1.16 10.11
N VAL A 258 -6.77 0.37 11.17
CA VAL A 258 -8.04 0.30 11.90
C VAL A 258 -7.80 0.35 13.41
N GLN A 259 -8.79 0.86 14.14
CA GLN A 259 -8.71 1.02 15.60
C GLN A 259 -8.41 -0.29 16.34
N TYR A 260 -8.90 -1.42 15.82
CA TYR A 260 -8.62 -2.73 16.40
C TYR A 260 -7.12 -3.05 16.45
N HIS A 261 -6.35 -2.68 15.41
CA HIS A 261 -4.90 -2.88 15.40
C HIS A 261 -4.19 -1.96 16.41
N CYS A 262 -4.68 -0.73 16.60
CA CYS A 262 -4.19 0.17 17.63
C CYS A 262 -4.37 -0.47 19.02
N ASN A 263 -5.60 -0.93 19.33
CA ASN A 263 -5.91 -1.57 20.60
C ASN A 263 -4.98 -2.77 20.87
N ASN A 264 -4.83 -3.65 19.89
CA ASN A 264 -3.93 -4.81 20.02
C ASN A 264 -2.47 -4.40 20.25
N PHE A 265 -1.98 -3.33 19.61
CA PHE A 265 -0.63 -2.81 19.82
C PHE A 265 -0.43 -2.29 21.24
N LEU A 266 -1.40 -1.52 21.77
CA LEU A 266 -1.38 -1.07 23.16
C LEU A 266 -1.34 -2.26 24.12
N ASP A 267 -2.18 -3.27 23.91
CA ASP A 267 -2.21 -4.47 24.73
C ASP A 267 -0.91 -5.28 24.65
N THR A 268 -0.30 -5.32 23.46
CA THR A 268 0.98 -6.00 23.23
C THR A 268 2.10 -5.31 23.99
N ALA A 269 2.20 -3.97 23.89
CA ALA A 269 3.18 -3.20 24.62
C ALA A 269 2.97 -3.27 26.14
N ASN A 270 1.73 -3.20 26.62
CA ASN A 270 1.40 -3.32 28.04
C ASN A 270 1.80 -4.67 28.64
N ARG A 271 1.68 -5.76 27.85
CA ARG A 271 1.96 -7.12 28.32
C ARG A 271 3.43 -7.50 28.22
N LEU A 272 4.12 -7.05 27.17
CA LEU A 272 5.46 -7.53 26.83
C LEU A 272 6.57 -6.56 27.24
N LEU A 273 6.26 -5.31 27.55
CA LEU A 273 7.24 -4.30 27.95
C LEU A 273 6.90 -3.66 29.29
N GLU A 274 7.96 -3.25 30.00
CA GLU A 274 7.85 -2.26 31.07
C GLU A 274 7.62 -0.87 30.46
N SER A 275 6.36 -0.56 30.17
CA SER A 275 5.91 0.70 29.58
C SER A 275 4.67 1.23 30.30
N ARG A 276 4.46 2.55 30.26
CA ARG A 276 3.21 3.16 30.75
C ARG A 276 2.29 3.39 29.56
N VAL A 277 1.19 2.64 29.49
CA VAL A 277 0.16 2.80 28.47
C VAL A 277 -0.93 3.76 28.95
N ASP A 278 -1.23 4.75 28.13
CA ASP A 278 -2.36 5.67 28.32
C ASP A 278 -3.44 5.35 27.28
N THR A 279 -4.53 4.75 27.74
CA THR A 279 -5.64 4.31 26.88
C THR A 279 -6.57 5.43 26.47
N GLU A 280 -6.57 6.57 27.19
CA GLU A 280 -7.37 7.73 26.83
C GLU A 280 -6.69 8.53 25.72
N LYS A 281 -5.38 8.77 25.85
CA LYS A 281 -4.58 9.45 24.83
C LYS A 281 -4.17 8.56 23.68
N PHE A 282 -4.36 7.24 23.81
CA PHE A 282 -3.79 6.24 22.92
C PHE A 282 -2.28 6.48 22.71
N SER A 283 -1.54 6.46 23.81
CA SER A 283 -0.08 6.66 23.80
C SER A 283 0.62 5.67 24.73
N ILE A 284 1.91 5.47 24.47
CA ILE A 284 2.77 4.59 25.24
C ILE A 284 4.03 5.36 25.61
N VAL A 285 4.35 5.42 26.89
CA VAL A 285 5.58 6.02 27.41
C VAL A 285 6.61 4.94 27.70
N ARG A 286 7.74 4.99 26.99
CA ARG A 286 8.88 4.07 27.11
C ARG A 286 10.18 4.87 27.10
N PHE A 287 11.07 4.61 28.07
CA PHE A 287 12.33 5.36 28.26
C PHE A 287 12.17 6.90 28.30
N GLY A 288 11.11 7.39 28.94
CA GLY A 288 10.82 8.82 29.04
C GLY A 288 10.33 9.47 27.75
N LYS A 289 10.11 8.69 26.69
CA LYS A 289 9.53 9.14 25.43
C LYS A 289 8.09 8.66 25.32
N GLU A 290 7.19 9.55 24.91
CA GLU A 290 5.82 9.23 24.56
C GLU A 290 5.68 9.00 23.06
N THR A 291 5.03 7.90 22.69
CA THR A 291 4.68 7.54 21.32
C THR A 291 3.16 7.44 21.19
N PHE A 292 2.61 8.17 20.22
CA PHE A 292 1.17 8.17 19.96
C PHE A 292 0.80 7.06 18.99
N ILE A 293 -0.37 6.45 19.21
CA ILE A 293 -0.91 5.36 18.40
C ILE A 293 -2.23 5.80 17.81
N ARG A 294 -2.38 5.71 16.49
CA ARG A 294 -3.59 6.22 15.80
C ARG A 294 -4.00 5.34 14.64
N ALA A 295 -5.31 5.31 14.36
CA ALA A 295 -5.86 4.65 13.18
C ALA A 295 -6.00 5.67 12.03
N PHE A 296 -5.37 5.37 10.89
CA PHE A 296 -5.58 6.07 9.63
C PHE A 296 -5.85 5.04 8.52
N PRO A 297 -7.11 4.87 8.10
CA PRO A 297 -7.42 3.94 7.02
C PRO A 297 -6.84 4.46 5.72
N ILE A 298 -5.88 3.72 5.15
CA ILE A 298 -5.26 4.09 3.87
C ILE A 298 -6.28 3.93 2.76
N SER A 299 -6.15 4.73 1.72
CA SER A 299 -7.08 4.74 0.61
C SER A 299 -6.36 5.00 -0.70
N VAL A 300 -7.14 5.04 -1.78
CA VAL A 300 -6.66 5.33 -3.13
C VAL A 300 -6.94 6.78 -3.50
N ASP A 301 -6.37 7.23 -4.61
CA ASP A 301 -6.82 8.46 -5.24
C ASP A 301 -8.24 8.24 -5.80
N GLY A 302 -9.19 9.03 -5.31
CA GLY A 302 -10.59 8.97 -5.73
C GLY A 302 -10.83 9.58 -7.12
N HIS A 303 -9.85 10.32 -7.65
CA HIS A 303 -9.89 10.95 -8.97
C HIS A 303 -9.15 10.11 -10.01
N ILE A 304 -9.60 8.88 -10.27
CA ILE A 304 -9.15 8.08 -11.44
C ILE A 304 -9.72 8.70 -12.75
N ASP A 305 -9.86 10.02 -12.81
CA ASP A 305 -10.50 10.81 -13.86
C ASP A 305 -9.75 10.78 -15.18
N THR A 306 -8.45 10.53 -15.16
CA THR A 306 -7.57 10.65 -16.33
C THR A 306 -7.30 9.35 -17.09
N VAL A 307 -7.70 8.17 -16.60
CA VAL A 307 -7.30 6.87 -17.22
C VAL A 307 -8.40 6.22 -18.08
N ILE A 308 -9.66 6.67 -17.99
CA ILE A 308 -10.80 5.90 -18.53
C ILE A 308 -11.16 6.26 -19.98
N GLU A 309 -10.78 7.43 -20.50
CA GLU A 309 -11.14 7.81 -21.87
C GLU A 309 -10.46 6.95 -22.96
N THR A 310 -9.42 6.18 -22.61
CA THR A 310 -8.59 5.41 -23.56
C THR A 310 -8.80 3.89 -23.54
N GLY A 311 -9.79 3.36 -22.79
CA GLY A 311 -9.91 1.91 -22.54
C GLY A 311 -10.95 1.12 -23.38
N GLN A 312 -11.76 1.78 -24.22
CA GLN A 312 -12.91 1.10 -24.84
C GLN A 312 -12.53 0.02 -25.85
N GLU A 313 -11.45 0.22 -26.60
CA GLU A 313 -10.91 -0.76 -27.53
C GLU A 313 -10.39 -2.00 -26.78
N GLU A 314 -9.63 -1.79 -25.71
CA GLU A 314 -9.10 -2.86 -24.86
C GLU A 314 -10.22 -3.68 -24.21
N ILE A 315 -11.26 -3.03 -23.70
CA ILE A 315 -12.45 -3.72 -23.17
C ILE A 315 -13.09 -4.61 -24.24
N ASN A 316 -13.19 -4.13 -25.49
CA ASN A 316 -13.75 -4.92 -26.59
C ASN A 316 -12.83 -6.08 -26.99
N ASN A 317 -11.51 -5.91 -26.91
CA ASN A 317 -10.53 -6.97 -27.15
C ASN A 317 -10.66 -8.07 -26.10
N ILE A 318 -10.67 -7.71 -24.81
CA ILE A 318 -10.86 -8.65 -23.68
C ILE A 318 -12.19 -9.42 -23.82
N LYS A 319 -13.27 -8.74 -24.20
CA LYS A 319 -14.58 -9.40 -24.43
C LYS A 319 -14.52 -10.46 -25.51
N LYS A 320 -13.85 -10.18 -26.63
CA LYS A 320 -13.69 -11.10 -27.76
C LYS A 320 -12.75 -12.25 -27.42
N GLU A 321 -11.60 -11.94 -26.81
CA GLU A 321 -10.57 -12.92 -26.43
C GLU A 321 -11.14 -14.01 -25.51
N PHE A 322 -11.98 -13.61 -24.55
CA PHE A 322 -12.51 -14.50 -23.53
C PHE A 322 -13.98 -14.90 -23.71
N ASP A 323 -14.60 -14.60 -24.85
CA ASP A 323 -16.01 -14.90 -25.16
C ASP A 323 -16.98 -14.42 -24.06
N LEU A 324 -16.86 -13.14 -23.67
CA LEU A 324 -17.59 -12.55 -22.55
C LEU A 324 -18.95 -11.96 -22.96
N GLU A 325 -19.34 -12.10 -24.23
CA GLU A 325 -20.63 -11.57 -24.70
C GLU A 325 -21.82 -12.26 -24.00
N ASN A 326 -22.70 -11.43 -23.42
CA ASN A 326 -23.87 -11.88 -22.64
C ASN A 326 -23.53 -12.77 -21.42
N LYS A 327 -22.28 -12.73 -20.95
CA LYS A 327 -21.84 -13.41 -19.72
C LYS A 327 -21.85 -12.44 -18.54
N ILE A 328 -22.03 -13.00 -17.35
CA ILE A 328 -21.79 -12.34 -16.07
C ILE A 328 -20.30 -12.51 -15.76
N VAL A 329 -19.59 -11.40 -15.62
CA VAL A 329 -18.14 -11.38 -15.39
C VAL A 329 -17.85 -11.07 -13.93
N ALA A 330 -17.23 -12.02 -13.23
CA ALA A 330 -16.65 -11.79 -11.92
C ALA A 330 -15.12 -11.63 -12.02
N LEU A 331 -14.53 -10.81 -11.15
CA LEU A 331 -13.11 -10.48 -11.18
C LEU A 331 -12.47 -10.62 -9.79
N GLY A 332 -11.30 -11.25 -9.76
CA GLY A 332 -10.37 -11.22 -8.63
C GLY A 332 -9.03 -10.66 -9.09
N VAL A 333 -8.44 -9.76 -8.30
CA VAL A 333 -7.11 -9.17 -8.58
C VAL A 333 -6.27 -9.29 -7.31
N ASP A 334 -5.24 -10.12 -7.35
CA ASP A 334 -4.41 -10.37 -6.18
C ASP A 334 -2.96 -10.67 -6.56
N ARG A 335 -2.05 -10.42 -5.61
CA ARG A 335 -0.77 -11.12 -5.61
C ARG A 335 -1.01 -12.56 -5.16
N ILE A 336 -0.28 -13.52 -5.72
CA ILE A 336 -0.29 -14.90 -5.22
C ILE A 336 0.35 -14.88 -3.83
N ASP A 337 -0.51 -14.92 -2.81
CA ASP A 337 -0.17 -14.81 -1.39
C ASP A 337 -1.26 -15.55 -0.60
N TYR A 338 -0.86 -16.35 0.39
CA TYR A 338 -1.77 -17.20 1.16
C TYR A 338 -2.78 -16.40 1.98
N THR A 339 -2.56 -15.10 2.16
CA THR A 339 -3.50 -14.19 2.83
C THR A 339 -4.72 -13.86 1.97
N LYS A 340 -4.68 -14.08 0.65
CA LYS A 340 -5.68 -13.56 -0.30
C LYS A 340 -6.89 -14.47 -0.52
N GLY A 341 -6.86 -15.67 0.04
CA GLY A 341 -7.99 -16.59 0.01
C GLY A 341 -8.40 -16.99 -1.42
N ILE A 342 -7.42 -17.16 -2.32
CA ILE A 342 -7.64 -17.49 -3.74
C ILE A 342 -8.21 -18.91 -3.85
N ILE A 343 -7.70 -19.86 -3.06
CA ILE A 343 -8.19 -21.24 -3.00
C ILE A 343 -9.66 -21.25 -2.59
N GLU A 344 -10.01 -20.57 -1.50
CA GLU A 344 -11.38 -20.48 -0.97
C GLU A 344 -12.32 -19.86 -2.00
N ARG A 345 -11.86 -18.85 -2.75
CA ARG A 345 -12.61 -18.24 -3.83
C ARG A 345 -12.92 -19.22 -4.95
N ILE A 346 -11.93 -19.98 -5.41
CA ILE A 346 -12.12 -20.99 -6.46
C ILE A 346 -13.09 -22.08 -5.99
N LEU A 347 -12.98 -22.52 -4.72
CA LEU A 347 -13.90 -23.49 -4.13
C LEU A 347 -15.33 -22.94 -4.03
N ALA A 348 -15.51 -21.67 -3.66
CA ALA A 348 -16.82 -21.02 -3.59
C ALA A 348 -17.46 -20.87 -4.98
N ILE A 349 -16.68 -20.55 -6.01
CA ILE A 349 -17.15 -20.49 -7.40
C ILE A 349 -17.58 -21.87 -7.88
N ASP A 350 -16.78 -22.91 -7.61
CA ASP A 350 -17.15 -24.28 -7.94
C ASP A 350 -18.46 -24.67 -7.24
N ARG A 351 -18.58 -24.35 -5.95
CA ARG A 351 -19.80 -24.63 -5.18
C ARG A 351 -21.02 -23.86 -5.71
N PHE A 352 -20.84 -22.60 -6.08
CA PHE A 352 -21.88 -21.77 -6.70
C PHE A 352 -22.39 -22.41 -8.00
N LEU A 353 -21.51 -22.90 -8.87
CA LEU A 353 -21.90 -23.54 -10.14
C LEU A 353 -22.56 -24.92 -9.94
N GLU A 354 -22.23 -25.64 -8.87
CA GLU A 354 -22.94 -26.86 -8.48
C GLU A 354 -24.36 -26.56 -7.99
N LYS A 355 -24.49 -25.59 -7.07
CA LYS A 355 -25.74 -25.27 -6.40
C LYS A 355 -26.72 -24.55 -7.32
N TYR A 356 -26.21 -23.78 -8.26
CA TYR A 356 -26.98 -22.94 -9.18
C TYR A 356 -26.60 -23.22 -10.64
N PRO A 357 -26.97 -24.40 -11.17
CA PRO A 357 -26.55 -24.86 -12.50
C PRO A 357 -27.05 -23.95 -13.64
N GLN A 358 -28.05 -23.11 -13.42
CA GLN A 358 -28.53 -22.12 -14.40
C GLN A 358 -27.48 -21.08 -14.81
N TYR A 359 -26.39 -20.93 -14.05
CA TYR A 359 -25.28 -20.04 -14.38
C TYR A 359 -24.15 -20.71 -15.17
N LYS A 360 -24.23 -22.03 -15.38
CA LYS A 360 -23.32 -22.72 -16.30
C LYS A 360 -23.42 -22.10 -17.70
N ASN A 361 -22.29 -21.90 -18.36
CA ASN A 361 -22.17 -21.17 -19.63
C ASN A 361 -22.62 -19.69 -19.61
N ARG A 362 -23.00 -19.14 -18.45
CA ARG A 362 -23.41 -17.73 -18.30
C ARG A 362 -22.50 -16.93 -17.37
N PHE A 363 -21.77 -17.60 -16.48
CA PHE A 363 -20.85 -16.98 -15.55
C PHE A 363 -19.40 -17.28 -15.93
N ILE A 364 -18.54 -16.26 -15.86
CA ILE A 364 -17.09 -16.39 -16.02
C ILE A 364 -16.42 -15.61 -14.90
N PHE A 365 -15.45 -16.25 -14.25
CA PHE A 365 -14.58 -15.63 -13.27
C PHE A 365 -13.18 -15.42 -13.86
N ILE A 366 -12.69 -14.19 -13.85
CA ILE A 366 -11.34 -13.82 -14.26
C ILE A 366 -10.51 -13.58 -12.99
N GLN A 367 -9.42 -14.32 -12.85
CA GLN A 367 -8.43 -14.12 -11.79
C GLN A 367 -7.15 -13.55 -12.40
N LEU A 368 -6.87 -12.29 -12.09
CA LEU A 368 -5.55 -11.68 -12.32
C LEU A 368 -4.67 -12.00 -11.11
N ALA A 369 -3.59 -12.74 -11.33
CA ALA A 369 -2.73 -13.22 -10.25
C ALA A 369 -1.26 -12.84 -10.52
N ALA A 370 -0.74 -11.87 -9.77
CA ALA A 370 0.65 -11.47 -9.87
C ALA A 370 1.53 -12.41 -9.04
N PRO A 371 2.49 -13.16 -9.64
CA PRO A 371 3.44 -13.97 -8.89
C PRO A 371 4.22 -13.13 -7.88
N SER A 372 4.38 -13.61 -6.65
CA SER A 372 5.07 -12.87 -5.61
C SER A 372 5.91 -13.78 -4.72
N ARG A 373 7.10 -13.30 -4.33
CA ARG A 373 8.00 -13.97 -3.36
C ARG A 373 8.29 -15.43 -3.72
N THR A 374 8.52 -15.72 -5.00
CA THR A 374 8.67 -17.08 -5.54
C THR A 374 9.86 -17.87 -4.98
N HIS A 375 10.84 -17.21 -4.37
CA HIS A 375 11.95 -17.85 -3.66
C HIS A 375 11.55 -18.52 -2.35
N ILE A 376 10.37 -18.19 -1.79
CA ILE A 376 9.87 -18.78 -0.55
C ILE A 376 9.06 -20.04 -0.90
N LYS A 377 9.46 -21.19 -0.33
CA LYS A 377 8.84 -22.50 -0.62
C LYS A 377 7.31 -22.47 -0.47
N ARG A 378 6.79 -21.86 0.60
CA ARG A 378 5.33 -21.80 0.84
C ARG A 378 4.56 -21.08 -0.29
N TYR A 379 5.14 -20.05 -0.91
CA TYR A 379 4.52 -19.33 -2.03
C TYR A 379 4.59 -20.16 -3.32
N HIS A 380 5.69 -20.88 -3.53
CA HIS A 380 5.80 -21.82 -4.63
C HIS A 380 4.77 -22.96 -4.51
N ASP A 381 4.64 -23.56 -3.33
CA ASP A 381 3.65 -24.62 -3.06
C ASP A 381 2.22 -24.09 -3.29
N LEU A 382 1.90 -22.89 -2.76
CA LEU A 382 0.59 -22.26 -2.95
C LEU A 382 0.26 -22.04 -4.44
N MET A 383 1.23 -21.59 -5.21
CA MET A 383 1.04 -21.37 -6.65
C MET A 383 0.71 -22.68 -7.36
N ALA A 384 1.41 -23.78 -7.04
CA ALA A 384 1.11 -25.09 -7.58
C ALA A 384 -0.29 -25.59 -7.15
N GLU A 385 -0.66 -25.39 -5.87
CA GLU A 385 -2.01 -25.72 -5.36
C GLU A 385 -3.12 -24.98 -6.12
N ILE A 386 -2.92 -23.68 -6.40
CA ILE A 386 -3.87 -22.86 -7.16
C ILE A 386 -3.97 -23.34 -8.61
N ASP A 387 -2.81 -23.57 -9.27
CA ASP A 387 -2.75 -24.01 -10.66
C ASP A 387 -3.52 -25.35 -10.83
N GLU A 388 -3.21 -26.35 -9.99
CA GLU A 388 -3.88 -27.66 -10.00
C GLU A 388 -5.38 -27.53 -9.73
N LEU A 389 -5.76 -26.70 -8.74
CA LEU A 389 -7.16 -26.53 -8.38
C LEU A 389 -7.97 -25.91 -9.53
N ILE A 390 -7.45 -24.87 -10.18
CA ILE A 390 -8.12 -24.22 -11.30
C ILE A 390 -8.27 -25.19 -12.47
N GLU A 391 -7.22 -25.93 -12.82
CA GLU A 391 -7.28 -26.95 -13.87
C GLU A 391 -8.33 -28.01 -13.55
N LYS A 392 -8.33 -28.54 -12.33
CA LYS A 392 -9.32 -29.52 -11.88
C LYS A 392 -10.75 -28.99 -11.93
N LYS A 393 -10.97 -27.74 -11.49
CA LYS A 393 -12.32 -27.13 -11.50
C LYS A 393 -12.78 -26.80 -12.90
N ASN A 394 -11.92 -26.28 -13.78
CA ASN A 394 -12.26 -26.13 -15.19
C ASN A 394 -12.51 -27.50 -15.83
N TRP A 395 -11.71 -28.53 -15.50
CA TRP A 395 -11.84 -29.85 -16.08
C TRP A 395 -13.22 -30.48 -15.81
N LYS A 396 -13.74 -30.28 -14.60
CA LYS A 396 -15.08 -30.72 -14.18
C LYS A 396 -16.22 -30.21 -15.08
N TYR A 397 -16.01 -29.12 -15.81
CA TYR A 397 -16.99 -28.52 -16.72
C TYR A 397 -16.57 -28.63 -18.22
N SER A 398 -15.57 -29.46 -18.55
CA SER A 398 -14.92 -29.52 -19.89
C SER A 398 -15.76 -30.03 -21.05
N ASP A 399 -16.90 -30.68 -20.81
CA ASP A 399 -17.77 -31.16 -21.90
C ASP A 399 -18.42 -30.00 -22.69
N TRP A 400 -18.15 -28.77 -22.30
CA TRP A 400 -18.69 -27.53 -22.83
C TRP A 400 -17.50 -26.67 -23.30
N ALA A 401 -17.59 -26.01 -24.45
CA ALA A 401 -16.57 -25.09 -24.97
C ALA A 401 -16.33 -23.83 -24.08
N TRP A 402 -16.70 -23.90 -22.81
CA TRP A 402 -16.76 -22.86 -21.81
C TRP A 402 -15.84 -23.23 -20.63
N LYS A 403 -15.01 -22.28 -20.22
CA LYS A 403 -14.21 -22.39 -18.99
C LYS A 403 -14.76 -21.39 -17.97
N PRO A 404 -15.22 -21.86 -16.78
CA PRO A 404 -15.74 -20.94 -15.77
C PRO A 404 -14.66 -20.05 -15.17
N ILE A 405 -13.39 -20.46 -15.17
CA ILE A 405 -12.29 -19.73 -14.54
C ILE A 405 -11.20 -19.43 -15.58
N ILE A 406 -10.96 -18.14 -15.81
CA ILE A 406 -9.86 -17.61 -16.62
C ILE A 406 -8.79 -17.12 -15.67
N TYR A 407 -7.61 -17.73 -15.73
CA TYR A 407 -6.53 -17.45 -14.80
C TYR A 407 -5.33 -16.88 -15.53
N LEU A 408 -5.03 -15.60 -15.25
CA LEU A 408 -3.93 -14.89 -15.87
C LEU A 408 -2.82 -14.64 -14.85
N LYS A 409 -1.77 -15.45 -14.94
CA LYS A 409 -0.64 -15.48 -14.01
C LYS A 409 0.51 -14.61 -14.52
N ARG A 410 0.44 -13.30 -14.32
CA ARG A 410 1.50 -12.33 -14.65
C ARG A 410 1.36 -11.04 -13.85
N HIS A 411 2.37 -10.18 -13.93
CA HIS A 411 2.24 -8.81 -13.45
C HIS A 411 1.36 -8.00 -14.40
N PHE A 412 0.50 -7.17 -13.83
CA PHE A 412 -0.36 -6.23 -14.55
C PHE A 412 -0.09 -4.82 -14.02
N SER A 413 0.06 -3.87 -14.93
CA SER A 413 0.10 -2.45 -14.57
C SER A 413 -1.30 -1.96 -14.16
N PRO A 414 -1.42 -0.85 -13.40
CA PRO A 414 -2.71 -0.26 -13.09
C PRO A 414 -3.56 0.03 -14.34
N GLU A 415 -2.92 0.44 -15.43
CA GLU A 415 -3.55 0.72 -16.72
C GLU A 415 -4.11 -0.57 -17.37
N GLU A 416 -3.41 -1.70 -17.24
CA GLU A 416 -3.88 -3.00 -17.72
C GLU A 416 -5.03 -3.57 -16.88
N ILE A 417 -5.11 -3.27 -15.58
CA ILE A 417 -6.18 -3.77 -14.69
C ILE A 417 -7.49 -2.99 -14.90
N MET A 418 -7.40 -1.70 -15.26
CA MET A 418 -8.56 -0.80 -15.34
C MET A 418 -9.68 -1.28 -16.29
N PRO A 419 -9.39 -1.82 -17.49
CA PRO A 419 -10.40 -2.44 -18.36
C PRO A 419 -11.15 -3.59 -17.68
N TYR A 420 -10.47 -4.43 -16.90
CA TYR A 420 -11.09 -5.54 -16.18
C TYR A 420 -12.02 -5.03 -15.07
N TYR A 421 -11.60 -4.03 -14.29
CA TYR A 421 -12.49 -3.41 -13.29
C TYR A 421 -13.74 -2.82 -13.95
N THR A 422 -13.56 -2.12 -15.07
CA THR A 422 -14.68 -1.51 -15.81
C THR A 422 -15.65 -2.57 -16.32
N LEU A 423 -15.14 -3.68 -16.84
CA LEU A 423 -15.93 -4.78 -17.40
C LEU A 423 -16.69 -5.60 -16.34
N ALA A 424 -16.08 -5.86 -15.18
CA ALA A 424 -16.57 -6.86 -14.24
C ALA A 424 -17.88 -6.47 -13.53
N ASP A 425 -18.93 -7.30 -13.65
CA ASP A 425 -20.19 -7.14 -12.92
C ASP A 425 -20.02 -7.32 -11.41
N VAL A 426 -19.08 -8.17 -11.01
CA VAL A 426 -18.78 -8.47 -9.61
C VAL A 426 -17.27 -8.46 -9.38
N CYS A 427 -16.79 -7.76 -8.35
CA CYS A 427 -15.42 -7.93 -7.86
C CYS A 427 -15.44 -8.74 -6.56
N ILE A 428 -14.57 -9.74 -6.47
CA ILE A 428 -14.49 -10.65 -5.33
C ILE A 428 -13.15 -10.48 -4.63
N VAL A 429 -13.20 -9.93 -3.41
CA VAL A 429 -12.04 -9.76 -2.54
C VAL A 429 -12.22 -10.66 -1.32
N SER A 430 -11.61 -11.84 -1.37
CA SER A 430 -11.81 -12.93 -0.39
C SER A 430 -10.66 -13.13 0.59
N SER A 431 -9.88 -12.08 0.88
CA SER A 431 -8.70 -12.21 1.75
C SER A 431 -9.04 -12.81 3.11
N LEU A 432 -8.25 -13.78 3.54
CA LEU A 432 -8.38 -14.46 4.84
C LEU A 432 -8.01 -13.53 6.00
N HIS A 433 -7.04 -12.65 5.78
CA HIS A 433 -6.68 -11.57 6.69
C HIS A 433 -5.92 -10.49 5.90
N ASP A 434 -6.35 -9.24 5.96
CA ASP A 434 -5.72 -8.14 5.21
C ASP A 434 -5.81 -6.82 5.98
N GLY A 435 -4.70 -6.08 6.01
CA GLY A 435 -4.63 -4.81 6.74
C GLY A 435 -5.64 -3.78 6.26
N MET A 436 -5.87 -3.71 4.94
CA MET A 436 -6.88 -2.84 4.34
C MET A 436 -7.51 -3.46 3.09
N ASN A 437 -6.70 -3.85 2.10
CA ASN A 437 -7.08 -4.20 0.72
C ASN A 437 -7.49 -2.99 -0.15
N LEU A 438 -6.54 -2.53 -0.98
CA LEU A 438 -6.77 -1.41 -1.91
C LEU A 438 -7.48 -1.82 -3.19
N VAL A 439 -7.39 -3.08 -3.62
CA VAL A 439 -8.11 -3.61 -4.80
C VAL A 439 -9.61 -3.38 -4.68
N ALA A 440 -10.18 -3.61 -3.48
CA ALA A 440 -11.57 -3.31 -3.19
C ALA A 440 -11.92 -1.84 -3.46
N LYS A 441 -11.04 -0.92 -3.04
CA LYS A 441 -11.22 0.53 -3.21
C LYS A 441 -11.02 0.97 -4.66
N GLU A 442 -10.03 0.41 -5.36
CA GLU A 442 -9.79 0.66 -6.80
C GLU A 442 -10.99 0.22 -7.65
N TYR A 443 -11.58 -0.95 -7.38
CA TYR A 443 -12.78 -1.41 -8.07
C TYR A 443 -13.96 -0.46 -7.84
N VAL A 444 -14.23 -0.07 -6.60
CA VAL A 444 -15.32 0.87 -6.30
C VAL A 444 -15.07 2.23 -6.97
N ALA A 445 -13.84 2.76 -6.90
CA ALA A 445 -13.49 4.04 -7.50
C ALA A 445 -13.62 4.04 -9.04
N SER A 446 -13.32 2.91 -9.69
CA SER A 446 -13.41 2.75 -11.15
C SER A 446 -14.84 2.56 -11.67
N LYS A 447 -15.80 2.13 -10.84
CA LYS A 447 -17.20 1.87 -11.24
C LYS A 447 -18.06 3.13 -11.38
N ARG A 448 -17.82 3.90 -12.44
CA ARG A 448 -18.54 5.15 -12.75
C ARG A 448 -20.02 4.98 -13.10
N ASP A 449 -20.36 3.86 -13.74
CA ASP A 449 -21.74 3.56 -14.14
C ASP A 449 -22.62 3.10 -12.98
N SER A 450 -22.00 2.88 -11.80
CA SER A 450 -22.61 2.38 -10.58
C SER A 450 -23.30 1.01 -10.74
N LYS A 451 -22.93 0.20 -11.74
CA LYS A 451 -23.62 -1.08 -12.02
C LYS A 451 -22.96 -2.33 -11.41
N GLY A 452 -21.76 -2.19 -10.85
CA GLY A 452 -21.00 -3.30 -10.27
C GLY A 452 -21.36 -3.64 -8.83
N VAL A 453 -20.97 -4.84 -8.37
CA VAL A 453 -21.09 -5.28 -6.96
C VAL A 453 -19.73 -5.68 -6.42
N LEU A 454 -19.43 -5.24 -5.20
CA LEU A 454 -18.26 -5.69 -4.46
C LEU A 454 -18.66 -6.78 -3.46
N ILE A 455 -18.07 -7.98 -3.59
CA ILE A 455 -18.07 -9.02 -2.57
C ILE A 455 -16.76 -8.89 -1.78
N LEU A 456 -16.85 -8.71 -0.47
CA LEU A 456 -15.71 -8.34 0.37
C LEU A 456 -15.61 -9.19 1.63
N SER A 457 -14.43 -9.76 1.88
CA SER A 457 -14.15 -10.45 3.13
C SER A 457 -14.23 -9.50 4.32
N LYS A 458 -14.95 -9.92 5.36
CA LYS A 458 -15.05 -9.21 6.65
C LYS A 458 -13.72 -9.13 7.41
N PHE A 459 -12.70 -9.88 6.97
CA PHE A 459 -11.34 -9.88 7.55
C PHE A 459 -10.38 -8.91 6.85
N THR A 460 -10.91 -7.98 6.06
CA THR A 460 -10.16 -6.87 5.47
C THR A 460 -10.41 -5.58 6.25
N GLY A 461 -9.42 -4.69 6.34
CA GLY A 461 -9.64 -3.35 6.87
C GLY A 461 -10.67 -2.55 6.07
N ALA A 462 -10.75 -2.75 4.74
CA ALA A 462 -11.70 -2.07 3.86
C ALA A 462 -13.16 -2.36 4.22
N ALA A 463 -13.47 -3.53 4.78
CA ALA A 463 -14.82 -3.86 5.24
C ALA A 463 -15.35 -2.94 6.34
N ARG A 464 -14.47 -2.18 7.02
CA ARG A 464 -14.87 -1.17 8.02
C ARG A 464 -15.39 0.13 7.40
N GLU A 465 -15.00 0.42 6.15
CA GLU A 465 -15.43 1.62 5.43
C GLU A 465 -16.45 1.30 4.33
N LEU A 466 -16.29 0.17 3.64
CA LEU A 466 -17.13 -0.26 2.52
C LEU A 466 -18.29 -1.15 3.00
N THR A 467 -19.11 -0.61 3.90
CA THR A 467 -20.18 -1.36 4.61
C THR A 467 -21.34 -1.81 3.70
N GLU A 468 -21.48 -1.20 2.53
CA GLU A 468 -22.49 -1.53 1.52
C GLU A 468 -22.08 -2.70 0.61
N ALA A 469 -20.85 -3.19 0.74
CA ALA A 469 -20.38 -4.40 0.07
C ALA A 469 -21.15 -5.64 0.56
N VAL A 470 -21.18 -6.69 -0.27
CA VAL A 470 -21.67 -8.01 0.15
C VAL A 470 -20.57 -8.65 0.98
N LEU A 471 -20.69 -8.57 2.30
CA LEU A 471 -19.68 -9.10 3.23
C LEU A 471 -19.73 -10.62 3.30
N ILE A 472 -18.57 -11.26 3.22
CA ILE A 472 -18.43 -12.72 3.30
C ILE A 472 -17.50 -13.15 4.43
N ASN A 473 -17.69 -14.38 4.88
CA ASN A 473 -16.68 -15.15 5.56
C ASN A 473 -16.01 -16.11 4.55
N PRO A 474 -14.76 -15.87 4.10
CA PRO A 474 -14.12 -16.72 3.09
C PRO A 474 -13.95 -18.18 3.53
N TYR A 475 -13.98 -18.47 4.84
CA TYR A 475 -13.94 -19.84 5.36
C TYR A 475 -15.26 -20.61 5.20
N SER A 476 -16.37 -19.92 4.90
CA SER A 476 -17.70 -20.51 4.74
C SER A 476 -18.03 -20.66 3.25
N ILE A 477 -17.53 -21.73 2.63
CA ILE A 477 -17.67 -21.95 1.18
C ILE A 477 -19.14 -21.98 0.72
N GLU A 478 -20.04 -22.55 1.53
CA GLU A 478 -21.49 -22.59 1.25
C GLU A 478 -22.11 -21.20 1.23
N GLU A 479 -21.88 -20.40 2.27
CA GLU A 479 -22.40 -19.03 2.38
C GLU A 479 -21.78 -18.10 1.33
N PHE A 480 -20.50 -18.32 1.02
CA PHE A 480 -19.80 -17.56 -0.01
C PHE A 480 -20.42 -17.85 -1.39
N ALA A 481 -20.72 -19.11 -1.71
CA ALA A 481 -21.45 -19.45 -2.94
C ALA A 481 -22.83 -18.76 -3.01
N ASP A 482 -23.57 -18.71 -1.90
CA ASP A 482 -24.85 -18.00 -1.83
C ASP A 482 -24.70 -16.48 -1.99
N SER A 483 -23.62 -15.91 -1.47
CA SER A 483 -23.29 -14.50 -1.62
C SER A 483 -22.95 -14.13 -3.07
N ILE A 484 -22.33 -15.03 -3.82
CA ILE A 484 -22.12 -14.86 -5.28
C ILE A 484 -23.47 -14.77 -5.98
N LYS A 485 -24.41 -15.68 -5.70
CA LYS A 485 -25.76 -15.64 -6.27
C LYS A 485 -26.49 -14.34 -5.90
N PHE A 486 -26.41 -13.94 -4.64
CA PHE A 486 -27.04 -12.70 -4.18
C PHE A 486 -26.48 -11.49 -4.93
N ALA A 487 -25.16 -11.38 -5.09
CA ALA A 487 -24.53 -10.28 -5.80
C ALA A 487 -24.95 -10.18 -7.28
N ILE A 488 -25.01 -11.31 -7.99
CA ILE A 488 -25.36 -11.30 -9.42
C ILE A 488 -26.84 -11.00 -9.65
N GLU A 489 -27.74 -11.51 -8.80
CA GLU A 489 -29.20 -11.29 -8.89
C GLU A 489 -29.66 -9.96 -8.29
N MET A 490 -28.77 -9.22 -7.62
CA MET A 490 -29.09 -7.94 -6.98
C MET A 490 -29.74 -6.98 -8.00
N PRO A 491 -30.91 -6.37 -7.68
CA PRO A 491 -31.57 -5.42 -8.56
C PRO A 491 -30.68 -4.23 -8.91
N LEU A 492 -30.79 -3.70 -10.13
CA LEU A 492 -29.94 -2.61 -10.62
C LEU A 492 -29.98 -1.35 -9.73
N GLU A 493 -31.17 -1.01 -9.21
CA GLU A 493 -31.33 0.14 -8.30
C GLU A 493 -30.58 -0.05 -6.98
N GLU A 494 -30.55 -1.28 -6.45
CA GLU A 494 -29.79 -1.58 -5.24
C GLU A 494 -28.27 -1.56 -5.52
N LYS A 495 -27.83 -2.12 -6.66
CA LYS A 495 -26.42 -2.05 -7.10
C LYS A 495 -25.93 -0.61 -7.17
N ARG A 496 -26.71 0.27 -7.81
CA ARG A 496 -26.40 1.71 -7.93
C ARG A 496 -26.26 2.39 -6.59
N LYS A 497 -27.26 2.24 -5.74
CA LYS A 497 -27.27 2.86 -4.40
C LYS A 497 -26.05 2.43 -3.57
N ARG A 498 -25.77 1.12 -3.51
CA ARG A 498 -24.62 0.59 -2.77
C ARG A 498 -23.29 1.11 -3.32
N MET A 499 -23.14 1.11 -4.64
CA MET A 499 -21.91 1.57 -5.29
C MET A 499 -21.68 3.09 -5.10
N GLU A 500 -22.73 3.91 -5.24
CA GLU A 500 -22.64 5.36 -5.02
C GLU A 500 -22.25 5.71 -3.58
N ASN A 501 -22.84 5.02 -2.60
CA ASN A 501 -22.48 5.17 -1.18
C ASN A 501 -21.00 4.84 -0.95
N MET A 502 -20.53 3.69 -1.45
CA MET A 502 -19.12 3.30 -1.31
C MET A 502 -18.17 4.27 -2.04
N ARG A 503 -18.54 4.75 -3.23
CA ARG A 503 -17.76 5.76 -3.95
C ARG A 503 -17.65 7.06 -3.17
N SER A 504 -18.74 7.53 -2.55
CA SER A 504 -18.74 8.70 -1.68
C SER A 504 -17.78 8.55 -0.50
N VAL A 505 -17.74 7.37 0.13
CA VAL A 505 -16.78 7.07 1.20
C VAL A 505 -15.34 7.21 0.68
N ILE A 506 -15.01 6.64 -0.48
CA ILE A 506 -13.65 6.74 -1.05
C ILE A 506 -13.29 8.17 -1.43
N THR A 507 -14.21 8.92 -2.04
CA THR A 507 -14.00 10.33 -2.40
C THR A 507 -13.71 11.18 -1.16
N ASN A 508 -14.44 10.96 -0.07
CA ASN A 508 -14.26 11.69 1.17
C ASN A 508 -13.06 11.22 2.01
N ASN A 509 -12.71 9.93 1.93
CA ASN A 509 -11.59 9.29 2.62
C ASN A 509 -10.54 8.83 1.61
N ASN A 510 -10.02 9.74 0.78
CA ASN A 510 -9.00 9.42 -0.21
C ASN A 510 -7.57 9.42 0.37
N VAL A 511 -6.60 9.04 -0.46
CA VAL A 511 -5.18 8.97 -0.09
C VAL A 511 -4.62 10.31 0.40
N TYR A 512 -5.10 11.43 -0.14
CA TYR A 512 -4.67 12.76 0.27
C TYR A 512 -5.14 13.11 1.68
N ARG A 513 -6.38 12.74 2.05
CA ARG A 513 -6.89 12.87 3.42
C ARG A 513 -6.10 12.00 4.38
N TRP A 514 -5.78 10.76 4.00
CA TRP A 514 -4.97 9.86 4.82
C TRP A 514 -3.62 10.50 5.19
N ALA A 515 -2.88 10.99 4.19
CA ALA A 515 -1.60 11.67 4.40
C ALA A 515 -1.75 12.96 5.20
N GLY A 516 -2.77 13.77 4.87
CA GLY A 516 -3.06 15.04 5.53
C GLY A 516 -3.36 14.88 7.02
N ASN A 517 -4.11 13.84 7.40
CA ASN A 517 -4.41 13.51 8.79
C ASN A 517 -3.15 13.12 9.56
N ILE A 518 -2.30 12.25 9.00
CA ILE A 518 -1.04 11.82 9.64
C ILE A 518 -0.12 13.03 9.90
N ILE A 519 0.06 13.89 8.89
CA ILE A 519 0.92 15.06 8.99
C ILE A 519 0.35 16.07 9.98
N THR A 520 -0.98 16.26 9.99
CA THR A 520 -1.65 17.16 10.94
C THR A 520 -1.49 16.67 12.38
N GLU A 521 -1.70 15.38 12.61
CA GLU A 521 -1.52 14.77 13.93
C GLU A 521 -0.09 14.99 14.43
N LEU A 522 0.91 14.58 13.65
CA LEU A 522 2.34 14.73 14.02
C LEU A 522 2.75 16.15 14.35
N VAL A 523 2.24 17.13 13.61
CA VAL A 523 2.58 18.54 13.85
C VAL A 523 1.86 19.08 15.08
N SER A 524 0.67 18.57 15.41
CA SER A 524 -0.02 18.93 16.65
C SER A 524 0.75 18.44 17.89
N LEU A 525 1.34 17.25 17.82
CA LEU A 525 2.13 16.63 18.89
C LEU A 525 3.45 17.37 19.20
N LYS A 526 3.90 18.27 18.32
CA LYS A 526 5.09 19.12 18.55
C LYS A 526 4.84 20.39 19.38
N LYS A 527 3.58 20.74 19.60
CA LYS A 527 3.21 22.03 20.20
C LYS A 527 3.09 22.02 21.72
N GLU A 528 3.34 20.88 22.35
CA GLU A 528 3.53 20.71 23.79
C GLU A 528 5.01 20.48 24.07
#